data_AF-X0TUF1-F1
#
_entry.id   AF-X0TUF1-F1
#
_cell.length_a   1.000
_cell.length_b   1.000
_cell.length_c   1.000
_cell.angle_alpha   90.00
_cell.angle_beta   90.00
_cell.angle_gamma   90.00
#
_symmetry.space_group_name_H-M   'P 1'
#
loop_
_entity.id
_entity.type
_entity.pdbx_description
1 polymer ?
#
loop_
_entity_poly.entity_id
_entity_poly.type
_entity_poly.pdbx_seq_one_letter_code
_entity_poly.pdbx_strand_id
1 'polypeptide(L)' 'RYQAINIKLDKTGGLTEAWRLLRAAKAGGFGIMVGCMVCSSLGIAPALEIAREADFIDLDGPLWLANDYPDGVRLQGSRL' A
#
# COMPACT_ATOMS: atom_id res chain seq x y z
N ARG A 1 5.43 -10.67 -19.89
CA ARG A 1 5.07 -11.39 -18.63
C ARG A 1 5.54 -10.51 -17.47
N TYR A 2 4.78 -10.38 -16.40
CA TYR A 2 5.12 -9.52 -15.25
C TYR A 2 5.96 -10.27 -14.21
N GLN A 3 6.86 -9.56 -13.53
CA GLN A 3 7.76 -10.09 -12.48
C GLN A 3 7.32 -9.70 -11.07
N ALA A 4 6.49 -8.66 -10.95
CA ALA A 4 6.00 -8.13 -9.69
C ALA A 4 4.53 -7.75 -9.80
N ILE A 5 3.87 -7.60 -8.66
CA ILE A 5 2.49 -7.13 -8.57
C ILE A 5 2.39 -5.88 -7.68
N ASN A 6 1.47 -4.98 -8.03
CA ASN A 6 1.12 -3.83 -7.21
C ASN A 6 -0.24 -4.09 -6.52
N ILE A 7 -0.21 -4.37 -5.22
CA ILE A 7 -1.38 -4.60 -4.38
C ILE A 7 -1.91 -3.24 -3.92
N LYS A 8 -3.18 -2.96 -4.26
CA LYS A 8 -3.92 -1.78 -3.78
C LYS A 8 -5.22 -2.23 -3.14
N LEU A 9 -5.57 -1.67 -1.98
CA LEU A 9 -6.75 -2.11 -1.23
C LEU A 9 -8.06 -1.91 -2.02
N ASP A 10 -8.18 -0.83 -2.79
CA ASP A 10 -9.33 -0.58 -3.66
C ASP A 10 -9.52 -1.64 -4.74
N LYS A 11 -8.42 -2.28 -5.19
CA LYS A 11 -8.47 -3.35 -6.20
C LYS A 11 -8.74 -4.72 -5.58
N THR A 12 -8.25 -4.96 -4.36
CA THR A 12 -8.49 -6.23 -3.65
C THR A 12 -9.84 -6.25 -2.94
N GLY A 13 -10.50 -5.10 -2.79
CA GLY A 13 -11.72 -4.99 -1.99
C GLY A 13 -11.44 -5.03 -0.49
N GLY A 14 -10.28 -4.53 -0.06
CA GLY A 14 -9.90 -4.40 1.36
C GLY A 14 -8.71 -5.26 1.79
N LEU A 15 -8.35 -5.11 3.07
CA LEU A 15 -7.13 -5.65 3.67
C LEU A 15 -7.10 -7.20 3.73
N THR A 16 -8.26 -7.84 3.96
CA THR A 16 -8.35 -9.31 4.06
C THR A 16 -7.90 -9.99 2.76
N GLU A 17 -8.42 -9.55 1.62
CA GLU A 17 -8.02 -10.09 0.32
C GLU A 17 -6.62 -9.64 -0.09
N ALA A 18 -6.17 -8.46 0.37
CA ALA A 18 -4.80 -8.02 0.15
C ALA A 18 -3.77 -8.95 0.81
N TRP A 19 -4.03 -9.41 2.04
CA TRP A 19 -3.18 -10.42 2.70
C TRP A 19 -3.18 -11.77 1.98
N ARG A 20 -4.35 -12.20 1.47
CA ARG A 20 -4.45 -13.44 0.67
C ARG A 20 -3.64 -13.33 -0.61
N LEU A 21 -3.77 -12.22 -1.34
CA LEU A 21 -3.03 -11.95 -2.56
C LEU A 21 -1.52 -11.85 -2.30
N LEU A 22 -1.10 -11.13 -1.26
CA LEU A 22 0.31 -11.02 -0.85
C LEU A 22 0.95 -12.40 -0.66
N ARG A 23 0.30 -13.28 0.12
CA ARG A 23 0.81 -14.63 0.40
C ARG A 23 0.90 -15.48 -0.87
N ALA A 24 -0.14 -15.44 -1.71
CA ALA A 24 -0.15 -16.17 -2.97
C ALA A 24 0.94 -15.67 -3.94
N ALA A 25 1.13 -14.35 -4.03
CA ALA A 25 2.13 -13.74 -4.89
C ALA A 25 3.56 -14.07 -4.45
N LYS A 26 3.84 -14.00 -3.14
CA LYS A 26 5.13 -14.43 -2.58
C LYS A 26 5.40 -15.90 -2.84
N ALA A 27 4.42 -16.78 -2.63
CA ALA A 27 4.54 -18.20 -2.94
C ALA A 27 4.77 -18.46 -4.45
N GLY A 28 4.22 -17.60 -5.31
CA GLY A 28 4.45 -17.63 -6.75
C GLY A 28 5.77 -17.00 -7.21
N GLY A 29 6.61 -16.50 -6.30
CA GLY A 29 7.90 -15.88 -6.62
C GLY A 29 7.80 -14.49 -7.26
N PHE A 30 6.68 -13.79 -7.10
CA PHE A 30 6.54 -12.41 -7.57
C PHE A 30 7.18 -11.42 -6.59
N GLY A 31 7.81 -10.38 -7.13
CA GLY A 31 8.12 -9.17 -6.36
C GLY A 31 6.84 -8.46 -5.91
N ILE A 32 6.90 -7.81 -4.76
CA ILE A 32 5.74 -7.17 -4.14
C ILE A 32 5.92 -5.66 -4.12
N MET A 33 4.94 -4.96 -4.69
CA MET A 33 4.72 -3.54 -4.49
C MET A 33 3.39 -3.34 -3.77
N VAL A 34 3.35 -2.44 -2.81
CA VAL A 34 2.10 -2.00 -2.17
C VAL A 34 1.86 -0.55 -2.56
N GLY A 35 0.70 -0.30 -3.15
CA GLY A 35 0.31 1.01 -3.67
C GLY A 35 -1.03 1.50 -3.13
N CYS A 36 -1.32 2.78 -3.36
CA CYS A 36 -2.62 3.38 -3.07
C CYS A 36 -3.26 4.06 -4.28
N MET A 37 -4.51 4.48 -4.14
CA MET A 37 -5.06 5.56 -4.95
C MET A 37 -4.73 6.90 -4.27
N VAL A 38 -5.11 8.02 -4.87
CA VAL A 38 -5.16 9.28 -4.12
C VAL A 38 -6.26 9.15 -3.06
N CYS A 39 -5.86 9.08 -1.80
CA CYS A 39 -6.75 8.86 -0.66
C CYS A 39 -6.20 9.51 0.62
N SER A 40 -7.02 9.61 1.65
CA SER A 40 -6.64 10.15 2.96
C SER A 40 -5.75 9.19 3.74
N SER A 41 -5.12 9.66 4.81
CA SER A 41 -4.36 8.81 5.73
C SER A 41 -5.15 7.63 6.28
N LEU A 42 -6.48 7.77 6.40
CA LEU A 42 -7.36 6.68 6.82
C LEU A 42 -7.37 5.52 5.82
N GLY A 43 -7.24 5.80 4.52
CA GLY A 43 -7.11 4.78 3.47
C GLY A 43 -5.73 4.13 3.44
N ILE A 44 -4.67 4.86 3.80
CA ILE A 44 -3.30 4.35 3.87
C ILE A 44 -3.05 3.50 5.10
N ALA A 45 -3.62 3.85 6.26
CA ALA A 45 -3.40 3.16 7.52
C ALA A 45 -3.48 1.61 7.43
N PRO A 46 -4.54 1.00 6.85
CA PRO A 46 -4.58 -0.46 6.68
C PRO A 46 -3.57 -1.00 5.66
N ALA A 47 -3.16 -0.20 4.66
CA ALA A 47 -2.17 -0.63 3.67
C ALA A 47 -0.75 -0.73 4.27
N LEU A 48 -0.45 0.02 5.33
CA LEU A 48 0.83 -0.06 6.04
C LEU A 48 1.10 -1.46 6.62
N GLU A 49 0.05 -2.21 6.99
CA GLU A 49 0.18 -3.57 7.51
C GLU A 49 0.85 -4.52 6.50
N ILE A 50 0.45 -4.45 5.22
CA ILE A 50 1.05 -5.28 4.16
C ILE A 50 2.28 -4.64 3.53
N ALA A 51 2.47 -3.32 3.65
CA ALA A 51 3.62 -2.60 3.10
C ALA A 51 4.95 -3.05 3.72
N ARG A 52 4.92 -3.52 4.96
CA ARG A 52 6.09 -4.09 5.68
C ARG A 52 6.69 -5.32 4.98
N GLU A 53 5.90 -5.97 4.13
CA GLU A 53 6.26 -7.17 3.39
C GLU A 53 6.61 -6.88 1.93
N ALA A 54 6.58 -5.60 1.51
CA ALA A 54 6.77 -5.16 0.14
C ALA A 54 8.24 -4.81 -0.15
N ASP A 55 8.66 -5.03 -1.39
CA ASP A 55 9.94 -4.58 -1.92
C ASP A 55 9.88 -3.08 -2.29
N PHE A 56 8.69 -2.60 -2.67
CA PHE A 56 8.43 -1.21 -3.06
C PHE A 56 7.12 -0.70 -2.45
N ILE A 57 7.12 0.57 -2.04
CA ILE A 57 5.98 1.23 -1.40
C ILE A 57 5.63 2.51 -2.16
N ASP A 58 4.36 2.63 -2.53
CA ASP A 58 3.75 3.77 -3.21
C ASP A 58 2.49 4.20 -2.45
N LEU A 59 2.69 4.81 -1.28
CA LEU A 59 1.65 5.17 -0.31
C LEU A 59 1.62 6.69 -0.05
N ASP A 60 1.95 7.49 -1.06
CA ASP A 60 2.03 8.94 -0.99
C ASP A 60 0.68 9.65 -1.20
N GLY A 61 -0.41 8.89 -1.43
CA GLY A 61 -1.75 9.39 -1.68
C GLY A 61 -2.19 10.59 -0.82
N PRO A 62 -1.99 10.57 0.52
CA PRO A 62 -2.39 11.67 1.39
C PRO A 62 -1.61 12.96 1.15
N LEU A 63 -0.37 12.88 0.68
CA LEU A 63 0.49 14.05 0.42
C LEU A 63 -0.05 14.91 -0.73
N TRP A 64 -0.92 14.35 -1.56
CA TRP A 64 -1.59 15.05 -2.66
C TRP A 64 -2.86 15.79 -2.22
N LEU A 65 -3.31 15.62 -0.98
CA LEU A 65 -4.52 16.26 -0.48
C LEU A 65 -4.22 17.62 0.16
N ALA A 66 -5.05 18.62 -0.14
CA ALA A 66 -4.94 19.94 0.49
C ALA A 66 -5.21 19.90 2.01
N ASN A 67 -6.06 18.96 2.45
CA ASN A 67 -6.35 18.71 3.86
C ASN A 67 -6.46 17.20 4.07
N ASP A 68 -5.96 16.73 5.22
CA ASP A 68 -6.06 15.35 5.67
C ASP A 68 -6.28 15.29 7.19
N TYR A 69 -6.40 14.10 7.76
CA TYR A 69 -6.60 13.91 9.20
C TYR A 69 -5.42 14.43 10.04
N PRO A 70 -5.68 15.06 11.20
CA PRO A 70 -4.64 15.35 12.18
C PRO A 70 -3.89 14.08 12.57
N ASP A 71 -2.57 14.17 12.68
CA ASP A 71 -1.68 13.02 12.96
C ASP A 71 -1.81 11.86 11.97
N GLY A 72 -2.21 12.17 10.73
CA GLY A 72 -2.14 11.24 9.61
C GLY A 72 -0.72 10.80 9.26
N VAL A 73 -0.64 10.00 8.21
CA VAL A 73 0.59 9.49 7.62
C VAL A 73 1.48 10.67 7.19
N ARG A 74 2.77 10.62 7.54
CA ARG A 74 3.74 11.68 7.28
C ARG A 74 4.98 11.10 6.62
N LEU A 75 5.37 11.65 5.48
CA LEU A 75 6.64 11.31 4.85
C LEU A 75 7.77 12.17 5.45
N GLN A 76 8.76 11.53 6.07
CA GLN A 76 9.98 12.16 6.56
C GLN A 76 11.19 11.61 5.79
N GLY A 77 11.68 12.41 4.82
CA GLY A 77 12.70 11.94 3.89
C GLY A 77 12.15 10.79 3.04
N SER A 78 12.73 9.60 3.16
CA SER A 78 12.29 8.36 2.49
C SER A 78 11.52 7.40 3.39
N ARG A 79 11.03 7.87 4.55
CA ARG A 79 10.32 7.05 5.54
C ARG A 79 8.88 7.54 5.68
N LEU A 80 7.95 6.62 5.45
CA LEU A 80 6.53 6.74 5.74
C LEU A 80 6.24 6.37 7.20
#